data_AF-W1NNF2-F1
#
_entry.id   AF-W1NNF2-F1
#
_cell.length_a   1.000
_cell.length_b   1.000
_cell.length_c   1.000
_cell.angle_alpha   90.00
_cell.angle_beta   90.00
_cell.angle_gamma   90.00
#
_symmetry.space_group_name_H-M   'P 1'
#
loop_
_entity.id
_entity.type
_entity.pdbx_description
1 polymer ?
#
loop_
_entity_poly.entity_id
_entity_poly.type
_entity_poly.pdbx_seq_one_letter_code
_entity_poly.pdbx_strand_id
1 'polypeptide(L)'
;MVNGSDATYQQLCSEITVEFNDCSKQVVELESQFSNPYFCRGDLASILKAVQAQEKQKLHMTAKIQVLKKAGRPSERLVSHERCRFDRPAEHRCVHLHEITEASGTEDAEVDAAYDEALKEAIRGVQDAVTIINDHLEEVQYEIEALEAE
;
A
#
# COMPACT_ATOMS: atom_id res chain seq x y z
N MET A 1 -26.57 9.15 -0.59
CA MET A 1 -25.64 10.20 -1.03
C MET A 1 -24.21 9.70 -0.74
N VAL A 2 -23.56 9.04 -1.69
CA VAL A 2 -22.21 8.43 -1.52
C VAL A 2 -21.26 8.76 -2.69
N ASN A 3 -21.77 9.30 -3.81
CA ASN A 3 -20.99 9.45 -5.06
C ASN A 3 -20.00 10.63 -5.08
N GLY A 4 -20.19 11.64 -4.21
CA GLY A 4 -19.36 12.85 -4.23
C GLY A 4 -17.95 12.65 -3.65
N SER A 5 -17.83 11.89 -2.56
CA SER A 5 -16.55 11.62 -1.89
C SER A 5 -15.65 10.67 -2.69
N ASP A 6 -16.24 9.72 -3.40
CA ASP A 6 -15.49 8.77 -4.24
C ASP A 6 -14.90 9.47 -5.47
N ALA A 7 -15.64 10.42 -6.09
CA ALA A 7 -15.13 11.22 -7.20
C ALA A 7 -13.95 12.11 -6.82
N THR A 8 -14.03 12.79 -5.66
CA THR A 8 -12.91 13.63 -5.16
C THR A 8 -11.68 12.80 -4.83
N TYR A 9 -11.86 11.62 -4.20
CA TYR A 9 -10.75 10.71 -3.92
C TYR A 9 -10.09 10.18 -5.20
N GLN A 10 -10.88 9.79 -6.19
CA GLN A 10 -10.37 9.33 -7.50
C GLN A 10 -9.59 10.42 -8.23
N GLN A 11 -10.08 11.66 -8.21
CA GLN A 11 -9.37 12.80 -8.77
C GLN A 11 -8.01 12.99 -8.08
N LEU A 12 -7.98 13.01 -6.75
CA LEU A 12 -6.74 13.12 -5.98
C LEU A 12 -5.76 11.98 -6.31
N CYS A 13 -6.23 10.74 -6.40
CA CYS A 13 -5.39 9.61 -6.79
C CYS A 13 -4.82 9.79 -8.20
N SER A 14 -5.60 10.30 -9.14
CA SER A 14 -5.14 10.57 -10.51
C SER A 14 -4.06 11.66 -10.52
N GLU A 15 -4.27 12.77 -9.82
CA GLU A 15 -3.31 13.87 -9.71
C GLU A 15 -1.99 13.37 -9.09
N ILE A 16 -2.07 12.71 -7.93
CA ILE A 16 -0.90 12.13 -7.25
C ILE A 16 -0.16 11.15 -8.16
N THR A 17 -0.88 10.32 -8.92
CA THR A 17 -0.25 9.34 -9.83
C THR A 17 0.56 10.02 -10.92
N VAL A 18 0.07 11.13 -11.47
CA VAL A 18 0.79 11.91 -12.49
C VAL A 18 2.07 12.51 -11.88
N GLU A 19 1.95 13.20 -10.75
CA GLU A 19 3.11 13.81 -10.06
C GLU A 19 4.18 12.78 -9.70
N PHE A 20 3.78 11.62 -9.17
CA PHE A 20 4.71 10.52 -8.89
C PHE A 20 5.37 9.97 -10.15
N ASN A 21 4.62 9.85 -11.24
CA ASN A 21 5.16 9.36 -12.51
C ASN A 21 6.21 10.33 -13.08
N ASP A 22 5.94 11.63 -13.02
CA ASP A 22 6.86 12.64 -13.51
C ASP A 22 8.11 12.77 -12.63
N CYS A 23 7.96 12.67 -11.31
CA CYS A 23 9.10 12.58 -10.40
C CYS A 23 9.96 11.32 -10.67
N SER A 24 9.32 10.16 -10.85
CA SER A 24 10.03 8.91 -11.17
C SER A 24 10.83 9.01 -12.47
N LYS A 25 10.29 9.64 -13.52
CA LYS A 25 11.03 9.90 -14.76
C LYS A 25 12.28 10.75 -14.54
N GLN A 26 12.18 11.81 -13.74
CA GLN A 26 13.33 12.68 -13.43
C GLN A 26 14.43 11.91 -12.70
N VAL A 27 14.07 11.06 -11.73
CA VAL A 27 15.05 10.22 -11.02
C VAL A 27 15.71 9.19 -11.94
N VAL A 28 14.95 8.58 -12.87
CA VAL A 28 15.50 7.66 -13.88
C VAL A 28 16.45 8.37 -14.84
N GLU A 29 16.14 9.61 -15.22
CA GLU A 29 17.04 10.42 -16.03
C GLU A 29 18.35 10.72 -15.30
N LEU A 30 18.28 11.11 -14.01
CA LEU A 30 19.45 11.32 -13.17
C LEU A 30 20.28 10.03 -12.99
N GLU A 31 19.62 8.89 -12.75
CA GLU A 31 20.28 7.57 -12.71
C GLU A 31 21.06 7.31 -14.00
N SER A 32 20.45 7.58 -15.16
CA SER A 32 21.09 7.38 -16.46
C SER A 32 22.30 8.30 -16.66
N GLN A 33 22.24 9.54 -16.16
CA GLN A 33 23.36 10.47 -16.22
C GLN A 33 24.51 10.00 -15.34
N PHE A 34 24.25 9.57 -14.10
CA PHE A 34 25.28 9.06 -13.19
C PHE A 34 25.84 7.69 -13.62
N SER A 35 25.06 6.89 -14.34
CA SER A 35 25.51 5.63 -14.93
C SER A 35 26.49 5.81 -16.09
N ASN A 36 26.63 7.03 -16.62
CA ASN A 36 27.56 7.30 -17.69
C ASN A 36 29.02 7.22 -17.16
N PRO A 37 29.89 6.37 -17.75
CA PRO A 37 31.26 6.16 -17.28
C PRO A 37 32.11 7.43 -17.18
N TYR A 38 31.77 8.50 -17.90
CA TYR A 38 32.49 9.77 -17.86
C TYR A 38 32.35 10.51 -16.53
N PHE A 39 31.28 10.28 -15.76
CA PHE A 39 31.07 10.94 -14.47
C PHE A 39 31.63 10.15 -13.29
N CYS A 40 31.98 8.87 -13.47
CA CYS A 40 32.47 7.99 -12.41
C CYS A 40 31.57 7.91 -11.16
N ARG A 41 30.27 8.22 -11.29
CA ARG A 41 29.27 8.23 -10.18
C ARG A 41 28.31 7.03 -10.21
N GLY A 42 28.85 5.84 -10.50
CA GLY A 42 28.05 4.61 -10.49
C GLY A 42 27.47 4.26 -9.12
N ASP A 43 28.09 4.76 -8.05
CA ASP A 43 27.59 4.75 -6.67
C ASP A 43 26.24 5.47 -6.56
N LEU A 44 26.14 6.74 -6.99
CA LEU A 44 24.89 7.50 -6.94
C LEU A 44 23.81 6.89 -7.82
N ALA A 45 24.18 6.40 -9.01
CA ALA A 45 23.24 5.67 -9.85
C ALA A 45 22.64 4.45 -9.12
N SER A 46 23.48 3.70 -8.40
CA SER A 46 23.04 2.55 -7.62
C SER A 46 22.10 2.95 -6.47
N ILE A 47 22.39 4.08 -5.79
CA ILE A 47 21.54 4.63 -4.73
C ILE A 47 20.17 5.04 -5.30
N LEU A 48 20.13 5.82 -6.39
CA LEU A 48 18.87 6.25 -7.01
C LEU A 48 18.01 5.06 -7.48
N LYS A 49 18.67 4.03 -8.04
CA LYS A 49 18.00 2.79 -8.42
C LYS A 49 17.41 2.05 -7.23
N ALA A 50 18.14 2.00 -6.11
CA ALA A 50 17.64 1.39 -4.87
C ALA A 50 16.44 2.19 -4.31
N VAL A 51 16.51 3.52 -4.31
CA VAL A 51 15.39 4.39 -3.93
C VAL A 51 14.16 4.13 -4.79
N GLN A 52 14.30 4.05 -6.13
CA GLN A 52 13.18 3.71 -7.02
C GLN A 52 12.57 2.33 -6.73
N ALA A 53 13.40 1.34 -6.42
CA ALA A 53 12.93 0.01 -6.05
C ALA A 53 12.13 0.02 -4.75
N GLN A 54 12.62 0.74 -3.73
CA GLN A 54 11.93 0.90 -2.46
C GLN A 54 10.65 1.73 -2.59
N GLU A 55 10.63 2.78 -3.39
CA GLU A 55 9.43 3.58 -3.64
C GLU A 55 8.34 2.73 -4.30
N LYS A 56 8.71 1.89 -5.28
CA LYS A 56 7.79 0.93 -5.90
C LYS A 56 7.25 -0.08 -4.88
N GLN A 57 8.10 -0.60 -3.99
CA GLN A 57 7.69 -1.50 -2.92
C GLN A 57 6.75 -0.80 -1.93
N LYS A 58 7.04 0.43 -1.52
CA LYS A 58 6.22 1.26 -0.65
C LYS A 58 4.82 1.48 -1.24
N LEU A 59 4.74 1.82 -2.53
CA LEU A 59 3.48 1.98 -3.26
C LEU A 59 2.69 0.66 -3.31
N HIS A 60 3.36 -0.45 -3.61
CA HIS A 60 2.72 -1.77 -3.65
C HIS A 60 2.11 -2.16 -2.30
N MET A 61 2.87 -2.01 -1.21
CA MET A 61 2.39 -2.30 0.14
C MET A 61 1.27 -1.36 0.58
N THR A 62 1.35 -0.08 0.21
CA THR A 62 0.27 0.90 0.45
C THR A 62 -1.02 0.48 -0.25
N ALA A 63 -0.93 0.04 -1.52
CA ALA A 63 -2.08 -0.48 -2.25
C ALA A 63 -2.64 -1.75 -1.59
N LYS A 64 -1.78 -2.68 -1.14
CA LYS A 64 -2.18 -3.88 -0.38
C LYS A 64 -2.97 -3.50 0.88
N ILE A 65 -2.50 -2.51 1.66
CA ILE A 65 -3.21 -2.00 2.85
C ILE A 65 -4.59 -1.45 2.46
N GLN A 66 -4.68 -0.65 1.40
CA GLN A 66 -5.96 -0.08 0.95
C GLN A 66 -6.95 -1.16 0.51
N VAL A 67 -6.50 -2.15 -0.25
CA VAL A 67 -7.32 -3.29 -0.67
C VAL A 67 -7.81 -4.09 0.53
N LEU A 68 -6.92 -4.41 1.49
CA LEU A 68 -7.29 -5.11 2.72
C LEU A 68 -8.33 -4.31 3.52
N LYS A 69 -8.07 -3.03 3.79
CA LYS A 69 -9.01 -2.16 4.53
C LYS A 69 -10.36 -2.03 3.83
N LYS A 70 -10.37 -1.93 2.50
CA LYS A 70 -11.61 -1.87 1.71
C LYS A 70 -12.38 -3.19 1.73
N ALA A 71 -11.68 -4.33 1.69
CA ALA A 71 -12.29 -5.65 1.82
C ALA A 71 -12.88 -5.86 3.22
N GLY A 72 -12.37 -5.13 4.22
CA GLY A 72 -12.81 -5.20 5.60
C GLY A 72 -12.37 -6.49 6.28
N ARG A 73 -12.36 -6.46 7.61
CA ARG A 73 -12.07 -7.63 8.43
C ARG A 73 -13.17 -8.68 8.18
N PRO A 74 -12.82 -9.93 7.86
CA PRO A 74 -13.77 -10.99 7.50
C PRO A 74 -14.95 -11.10 8.48
N SER A 75 -14.68 -11.09 9.78
CA SER A 75 -15.69 -11.10 10.84
C SER A 75 -16.57 -9.84 10.96
N GLU A 76 -16.12 -8.70 10.43
CA GLU A 76 -16.82 -7.41 10.49
C GLU A 76 -17.60 -7.09 9.19
N ARG A 77 -17.50 -7.95 8.17
CA ARG A 77 -18.23 -7.74 6.91
C ARG A 77 -19.73 -7.79 7.19
N LEU A 78 -20.42 -6.70 6.83
CA LEU A 78 -21.88 -6.61 6.95
C LEU A 78 -22.54 -7.78 6.19
N VAL A 79 -23.38 -8.52 6.88
CA VAL A 79 -24.20 -9.57 6.28
C VAL A 79 -25.21 -8.91 5.33
N SER A 80 -25.05 -9.12 4.02
CA SER A 80 -25.97 -8.55 3.04
C SER A 80 -27.31 -9.31 3.08
N HIS A 81 -28.40 -8.59 3.33
CA HIS A 81 -29.77 -9.11 3.22
C HIS A 81 -30.41 -8.82 1.85
N GLU A 82 -29.64 -8.42 0.84
CA GLU A 82 -30.17 -8.01 -0.48
C GLU A 82 -30.92 -9.12 -1.22
N ARG A 83 -30.71 -10.39 -0.84
CA ARG A 83 -31.42 -11.56 -1.37
C ARG A 83 -32.32 -12.24 -0.33
N CYS A 84 -32.55 -11.61 0.82
CA CYS A 84 -33.45 -12.13 1.82
C CYS A 84 -34.89 -12.04 1.31
N ARG A 85 -35.57 -13.19 1.21
CA ARG A 85 -36.97 -13.29 0.74
C ARG A 85 -38.01 -13.15 1.86
N PHE A 86 -37.58 -12.86 3.08
CA PHE A 86 -38.46 -12.79 4.25
C PHE A 86 -38.73 -11.32 4.62
N ASP A 87 -40.00 -10.91 4.55
CA ASP A 87 -40.46 -9.54 4.87
C ASP A 87 -40.86 -9.36 6.35
N ARG A 88 -40.94 -10.44 7.14
CA ARG A 88 -41.39 -10.41 8.55
C ARG A 88 -40.25 -10.80 9.51
N PRO A 89 -39.88 -9.93 10.47
CA PRO A 89 -38.81 -10.22 11.44
C PRO A 89 -39.03 -11.50 12.27
N ALA A 90 -40.29 -11.85 12.57
CA ALA A 90 -40.63 -12.99 13.43
C ALA A 90 -40.48 -14.37 12.75
N GLU A 91 -40.42 -14.43 11.42
CA GLU A 91 -40.28 -15.67 10.64
C GLU A 91 -38.87 -15.81 10.04
N HIS A 92 -38.01 -14.82 10.27
CA HIS A 92 -36.70 -14.71 9.66
C HIS A 92 -35.66 -15.57 10.41
N ARG A 93 -35.50 -16.83 9.97
CA ARG A 93 -34.19 -17.49 10.12
C ARG A 93 -33.29 -16.97 9.01
N CYS A 94 -32.49 -15.96 9.32
CA CYS A 94 -31.41 -15.58 8.43
C CYS A 94 -30.57 -16.83 8.16
N VAL A 95 -30.29 -17.15 6.90
CA VAL A 95 -29.37 -18.25 6.54
C VAL A 95 -27.98 -18.02 7.17
N HIS A 96 -27.71 -16.79 7.66
CA HIS A 96 -26.47 -16.41 8.33
C HIS A 96 -26.49 -16.49 9.85
N LEU A 97 -27.64 -16.79 10.49
CA LEU A 97 -27.66 -17.36 11.84
C LEU A 97 -27.31 -18.85 11.70
N HIS A 98 -26.09 -19.15 11.24
CA HIS A 98 -25.54 -20.47 11.47
C HIS A 98 -25.37 -20.62 12.98
N GLU A 99 -25.72 -21.78 13.52
CA GLU A 99 -25.22 -22.14 14.84
C GLU A 99 -23.71 -21.98 14.80
N ILE A 100 -23.16 -21.15 15.70
CA ILE A 100 -21.72 -21.01 15.83
C ILE A 100 -21.22 -22.35 16.36
N THR A 101 -20.87 -23.23 15.44
CA THR A 101 -20.19 -24.47 15.74
C THR A 101 -18.71 -24.18 16.00
N GLU A 102 -18.03 -25.03 16.76
CA GLU A 102 -16.58 -24.89 16.97
C GLU A 102 -15.81 -24.88 15.64
N ALA A 103 -16.27 -25.65 14.63
CA ALA A 103 -15.67 -25.68 13.30
C ALA A 103 -15.81 -24.34 12.56
N SER A 104 -17.01 -23.77 12.49
CA SER A 104 -17.25 -22.47 11.83
C SER A 104 -16.55 -21.31 12.56
N GLY A 105 -16.52 -21.35 13.89
CA GLY A 105 -15.82 -20.33 14.68
C GLY A 105 -14.29 -20.41 14.54
N THR A 106 -13.73 -21.61 14.36
CA THR A 106 -12.29 -21.79 14.11
C THR A 106 -11.92 -21.29 12.73
N GLU A 107 -12.72 -21.58 11.70
CA GLU A 107 -12.52 -21.08 10.34
C GLU A 107 -12.52 -19.54 10.30
N ASP A 108 -13.53 -18.89 10.91
CA ASP A 108 -13.59 -17.42 10.96
C ASP A 108 -12.37 -16.82 11.68
N ALA A 109 -11.91 -17.45 12.76
CA ALA A 109 -10.72 -17.01 13.50
C ALA A 109 -9.42 -17.15 12.68
N GLU A 110 -9.29 -18.22 11.90
CA GLU A 110 -8.14 -18.42 11.00
C GLU A 110 -8.12 -17.37 9.88
N VAL A 111 -9.28 -17.06 9.31
CA VAL A 111 -9.41 -16.09 8.22
C VAL A 111 -9.15 -14.67 8.72
N ASP A 112 -9.59 -14.32 9.94
CA ASP A 112 -9.25 -13.06 10.60
C ASP A 112 -7.76 -12.96 10.94
N ALA A 113 -7.14 -14.04 11.43
CA ALA A 113 -5.71 -14.06 11.73
C ALA A 113 -4.87 -13.85 10.47
N ALA A 114 -5.26 -14.47 9.34
CA ALA A 114 -4.61 -14.28 8.06
C ALA A 114 -4.75 -12.83 7.55
N TYR A 115 -5.92 -12.21 7.75
CA TYR A 115 -6.12 -10.80 7.43
C TYR A 115 -5.21 -9.88 8.26
N ASP A 116 -5.18 -10.08 9.58
CA ASP A 116 -4.38 -9.27 10.49
C ASP A 116 -2.88 -9.40 10.19
N GLU A 117 -2.42 -10.61 9.88
CA GLU A 117 -1.03 -10.85 9.51
C GLU A 117 -0.66 -10.17 8.19
N ALA A 118 -1.50 -10.32 7.16
CA ALA A 118 -1.29 -9.66 5.87
C ALA A 118 -1.27 -8.12 6.00
N LEU A 119 -2.09 -7.57 6.89
CA LEU A 119 -2.11 -6.13 7.17
C LEU A 119 -0.85 -5.68 7.91
N LYS A 120 -0.40 -6.43 8.93
CA LYS A 120 0.84 -6.14 9.66
C LYS A 120 2.06 -6.22 8.74
N GLU A 121 2.15 -7.25 7.90
CA GLU A 121 3.21 -7.43 6.92
C GLU A 121 3.26 -6.23 5.97
N ALA A 122 2.11 -5.80 5.43
CA ALA A 122 2.07 -4.66 4.53
C ALA A 122 2.48 -3.35 5.22
N ILE A 123 2.04 -3.12 6.47
CA ILE A 123 2.46 -1.95 7.26
C ILE A 123 3.97 -1.95 7.51
N ARG A 124 4.52 -3.10 7.94
CA ARG A 124 5.96 -3.24 8.15
C ARG A 124 6.73 -3.01 6.86
N GLY A 125 6.27 -3.57 5.74
CA GLY A 125 6.89 -3.36 4.43
C GLY A 125 6.91 -1.89 3.99
N VAL A 126 5.90 -1.09 4.36
CA VAL A 126 5.93 0.37 4.15
C VAL A 126 6.97 1.03 5.04
N GLN A 127 7.04 0.66 6.32
CA GLN A 127 7.99 1.23 7.28
C GLN A 127 9.44 0.94 6.86
N ASP A 128 9.73 -0.33 6.53
CA ASP A 128 11.05 -0.77 6.09
C ASP A 128 11.49 -0.01 4.82
N ALA A 129 10.59 0.10 3.83
CA ALA A 129 10.89 0.86 2.61
C ALA A 129 11.17 2.34 2.90
N VAL A 130 10.41 2.97 3.79
CA VAL A 130 10.63 4.38 4.18
C VAL A 130 11.98 4.54 4.87
N THR A 131 12.33 3.65 5.80
CA THR A 131 13.64 3.69 6.48
C THR A 131 14.77 3.58 5.46
N ILE A 132 14.73 2.58 4.57
CA ILE A 132 15.77 2.38 3.56
C ILE A 132 15.88 3.58 2.60
N ILE A 133 14.75 4.15 2.18
CA ILE A 133 14.75 5.37 1.35
C ILE A 133 15.44 6.51 2.08
N ASN A 134 15.11 6.75 3.35
CA ASN A 134 15.71 7.83 4.11
C ASN A 134 17.22 7.64 4.29
N ASP A 135 17.67 6.41 4.58
CA ASP A 135 19.10 6.09 4.70
C ASP A 135 19.84 6.42 3.39
N HIS A 136 19.26 6.04 2.24
CA HIS A 136 19.82 6.38 0.93
C HIS A 136 19.80 7.88 0.60
N LEU A 137 18.75 8.60 1.02
CA LEU A 137 18.69 10.05 0.83
C LEU A 137 19.72 10.77 1.71
N GLU A 138 20.03 10.24 2.88
CA GLU A 138 21.10 10.74 3.74
C GLU A 138 22.48 10.58 3.08
N GLU A 139 22.74 9.44 2.43
CA GLU A 139 23.95 9.23 1.62
C GLU A 139 24.09 10.27 0.51
N VAL A 140 23.01 10.54 -0.23
CA VAL A 140 23.01 11.59 -1.28
C VAL A 140 23.24 12.98 -0.68
N GLN A 141 22.66 13.26 0.48
CA GLN A 141 22.85 14.54 1.16
C GLN A 141 24.31 14.75 1.58
N TYR A 142 24.96 13.74 2.15
CA TYR A 142 26.39 13.81 2.50
C TYR A 142 27.26 14.10 1.28
N GLU A 143 26.93 13.54 0.12
CA GLU A 143 27.65 13.78 -1.13
C GLU A 143 27.46 15.21 -1.65
N ILE A 144 26.26 15.77 -1.51
CA ILE A 144 26.00 17.18 -1.85
C ILE A 144 26.81 18.10 -0.93
N GLU A 145 26.76 17.86 0.38
CA GLU A 145 27.50 18.66 1.38
C GLU A 145 29.02 18.61 1.15
N ALA A 146 29.55 17.45 0.77
CA ALA A 146 30.96 17.31 0.42
C ALA A 146 31.36 18.15 -0.80
N LEU A 147 30.52 18.18 -1.84
CA LEU A 147 30.76 18.98 -3.05
C LEU A 147 30.60 20.49 -2.82
N GLU A 148 29.69 20.90 -1.93
CA GLU A 148 29.50 22.32 -1.58
C GLU A 148 30.62 22.89 -0.69
N ALA A 149 31.38 22.02 -0.02
CA ALA A 149 32.50 22.40 0.82
C ALA A 149 33.83 22.58 0.05
N GLU A 150 33.88 22.20 -1.22
CA GLU A 150 35.02 22.39 -2.15
C GLU A 150 34.99 23.75 -2.87
#